data_AF-A0AAD5JL09-F1
#
_entry.id   AF-A0AAD5JL09-F1
#
_cell.length_a   1.000
_cell.length_b   1.000
_cell.length_c   1.000
_cell.angle_alpha   90.00
_cell.angle_beta   90.00
_cell.angle_gamma   90.00
#
_symmetry.space_group_name_H-M   'P 1'
#
loop_
_entity.id
_entity.type
_entity.pdbx_description
1 polymer ?
#
loop_
_entity_poly.entity_id
_entity_poly.type
_entity_poly.pdbx_seq_one_letter_code
_entity_poly.pdbx_strand_id
1 'polypeptide(L)'
;MIENTFLSFVPERDRSAKRKSFVESGRYGADHVPPTKRRRGGEVGLVNVLEHIVETLRENTSVSYLFLKPVSKKEAPDYLKIVKDPMDLSTIREKVRRMEYKDREDFRHDVWQITMNAHIYNDGRNVGIPPLADKLLELCDYLMDENYCYAGQKFLNTCKTSVCALQGIYVS
;
A
#
# COMPACT_ATOMS: atom_id res chain seq x y z
N MET A 1 -65.64 10.91 14.04
CA MET A 1 -65.65 9.49 14.45
C MET A 1 -64.24 9.18 14.93
N ILE A 2 -63.94 9.47 16.20
CA ILE A 2 -63.85 8.52 17.35
C ILE A 2 -62.67 7.56 17.10
N GLU A 3 -61.45 7.89 17.57
CA GLU A 3 -60.85 7.54 18.89
C GLU A 3 -60.67 6.03 19.17
N ASN A 4 -59.42 5.61 19.42
CA ASN A 4 -58.92 5.02 20.68
C ASN A 4 -57.72 4.07 20.45
N THR A 5 -56.52 4.35 21.00
CA THR A 5 -56.06 4.17 22.41
C THR A 5 -55.51 2.74 22.59
N PHE A 6 -54.19 2.54 22.61
CA PHE A 6 -53.27 2.60 23.77
C PHE A 6 -53.24 1.29 24.59
N LEU A 7 -52.02 0.78 24.77
CA LEU A 7 -51.51 -0.06 25.85
C LEU A 7 -52.18 -1.39 26.24
N SER A 8 -51.38 -2.45 26.21
CA SER A 8 -51.23 -3.37 27.36
C SER A 8 -49.73 -3.69 27.50
N PHE A 9 -49.03 -3.15 28.50
CA PHE A 9 -49.01 -3.53 29.93
C PHE A 9 -47.96 -4.64 30.20
N VAL A 10 -46.92 -4.25 30.94
CA VAL A 10 -45.74 -5.01 31.42
C VAL A 10 -46.13 -5.81 32.68
N PRO A 11 -45.35 -6.84 33.08
CA PRO A 11 -44.70 -6.65 34.39
C PRO A 11 -43.26 -7.15 34.50
N GLU A 12 -42.58 -6.53 35.47
CA GLU A 12 -41.19 -6.64 35.89
C GLU A 12 -40.88 -7.89 36.74
N ARG A 13 -39.56 -8.21 36.77
CA ARG A 13 -38.70 -8.70 37.89
C ARG A 13 -39.23 -9.81 38.81
N ASP A 14 -38.38 -10.83 39.01
CA ASP A 14 -37.95 -11.14 40.38
C ASP A 14 -36.50 -11.63 40.51
N ARG A 15 -35.92 -11.28 41.64
CA ARG A 15 -34.53 -11.48 42.09
C ARG A 15 -34.33 -12.89 42.65
N SER A 16 -33.12 -13.44 42.52
CA SER A 16 -32.48 -14.13 43.65
C SER A 16 -30.96 -14.22 43.49
N ALA A 17 -30.28 -13.68 44.48
CA ALA A 17 -28.84 -13.65 44.66
C ALA A 17 -28.33 -14.93 45.32
N LYS A 18 -27.08 -15.33 45.04
CA LYS A 18 -26.23 -15.93 46.08
C LYS A 18 -24.76 -15.55 45.92
N ARG A 19 -24.25 -15.03 47.04
CA ARG A 19 -22.94 -14.48 47.38
C ARG A 19 -21.75 -15.45 47.19
N LYS A 20 -20.66 -14.89 46.64
CA LYS A 20 -19.30 -14.69 47.23
C LYS A 20 -18.63 -15.86 47.98
N SER A 21 -17.44 -16.25 47.51
CA SER A 21 -16.22 -16.34 48.34
C SER A 21 -14.95 -16.22 47.49
N PHE A 22 -13.94 -15.62 48.11
CA PHE A 22 -12.61 -15.20 47.64
C PHE A 22 -11.54 -15.98 48.44
N VAL A 23 -10.26 -15.98 47.99
CA VAL A 23 -9.00 -16.49 48.63
C VAL A 23 -8.64 -17.96 48.30
N GLU A 24 -7.43 -18.42 47.91
CA GLU A 24 -6.11 -17.83 47.58
C GLU A 24 -5.24 -18.82 46.76
N SER A 25 -4.23 -18.28 46.06
CA SER A 25 -2.84 -18.75 45.87
C SER A 25 -2.50 -20.21 45.50
N GLY A 26 -2.05 -20.38 44.25
CA GLY A 26 -1.19 -21.49 43.79
C GLY A 26 -0.29 -21.04 42.63
N ARG A 27 1.02 -21.23 42.78
CA ARG A 27 2.10 -20.85 41.84
C ARG A 27 2.19 -21.83 40.64
N TYR A 28 3.05 -21.47 39.68
CA TYR A 28 3.53 -22.16 38.45
C TYR A 28 2.82 -21.79 37.14
N GLY A 29 3.61 -21.31 36.18
CA GLY A 29 3.17 -20.52 35.02
C GLY A 29 3.10 -21.25 33.69
N ALA A 30 2.82 -20.47 32.65
CA ALA A 30 3.17 -20.71 31.26
C ALA A 30 2.96 -19.42 30.47
N ASP A 31 3.89 -19.17 29.57
CA ASP A 31 4.12 -17.93 28.85
C ASP A 31 2.94 -17.53 27.96
N HIS A 32 2.47 -16.29 28.13
CA HIS A 32 1.83 -15.58 27.03
C HIS A 32 2.69 -14.37 26.69
N VAL A 33 3.72 -14.61 25.88
CA VAL A 33 4.44 -13.54 25.18
C VAL A 33 3.41 -12.86 24.26
N PRO A 34 3.09 -11.57 24.45
CA PRO A 34 2.25 -10.86 23.50
C PRO A 34 2.99 -10.85 22.15
N PRO A 35 2.33 -11.14 21.02
CA PRO A 35 2.98 -11.08 19.73
C PRO A 35 3.54 -9.67 19.54
N THR A 36 4.87 -9.61 19.43
CA THR A 36 5.62 -8.37 19.34
C THR A 36 5.09 -7.52 18.20
N LYS A 37 4.72 -6.27 18.51
CA LYS A 37 4.51 -5.20 17.53
C LYS A 37 5.83 -4.95 16.80
N ARG A 38 6.13 -5.74 15.77
CA ARG A 38 7.25 -5.54 14.84
C ARG A 38 6.74 -5.56 13.40
N ARG A 39 5.90 -4.60 13.04
CA ARG A 39 5.51 -4.36 11.62
C ARG A 39 5.76 -2.94 11.12
N ARG A 40 5.82 -1.95 12.01
CA ARG A 40 5.95 -0.53 11.61
C ARG A 40 7.27 -0.18 10.90
N GLY A 41 8.35 -0.92 11.15
CA GLY A 41 9.65 -0.61 10.54
C GLY A 41 9.76 -1.00 9.06
N GLY A 42 9.15 -2.13 8.66
CA GLY A 42 9.18 -2.61 7.28
C GLY A 42 8.25 -1.83 6.36
N GLU A 43 7.05 -1.50 6.84
CA GLU A 43 6.06 -0.70 6.11
C GLU A 43 6.57 0.72 5.80
N VAL A 44 7.24 1.37 6.76
CA VAL A 44 7.87 2.69 6.53
C VAL A 44 9.01 2.60 5.49
N GLY A 45 9.72 1.48 5.42
CA GLY A 45 10.75 1.24 4.41
C GLY A 45 10.18 1.17 2.99
N LEU A 46 9.11 0.39 2.78
CA LEU A 46 8.45 0.26 1.48
C LEU A 46 7.91 1.60 0.98
N VAL A 47 7.18 2.33 1.84
CA VAL A 47 6.58 3.62 1.47
C VAL A 47 7.63 4.62 0.98
N ASN A 48 8.78 4.70 1.65
CA ASN A 48 9.86 5.60 1.23
C ASN A 48 10.43 5.23 -0.15
N VAL A 49 10.58 3.94 -0.43
CA VAL A 49 11.03 3.46 -1.74
C VAL A 49 10.00 3.80 -2.82
N LEU A 50 8.72 3.51 -2.57
CA LEU A 50 7.65 3.80 -3.54
C LEU A 50 7.46 5.31 -3.76
N GLU A 51 7.58 6.14 -2.71
CA GLU A 51 7.50 7.61 -2.82
C GLU A 51 8.67 8.12 -3.68
N HIS A 52 9.88 7.59 -3.50
CA HIS A 52 11.02 7.94 -4.35
C HIS A 52 10.76 7.58 -5.83
N ILE A 53 10.31 6.35 -6.10
CA ILE A 53 10.04 5.88 -7.45
C ILE A 53 8.97 6.75 -8.12
N VAL A 54 7.83 7.00 -7.47
CA VAL A 54 6.75 7.80 -8.08
C VAL A 54 7.17 9.24 -8.34
N GLU A 55 7.98 9.85 -7.48
CA GLU A 55 8.50 11.20 -7.74
C GLU A 55 9.48 11.21 -8.92
N THR A 56 10.37 10.22 -9.03
CA THR A 56 11.27 10.10 -10.19
C THR A 56 10.50 9.89 -11.50
N LEU A 57 9.43 9.08 -11.50
CA LEU A 57 8.55 8.94 -12.67
C LEU A 57 7.91 10.27 -13.05
N ARG A 58 7.41 11.03 -12.08
CA ARG A 58 6.77 12.35 -12.30
C ARG A 58 7.75 13.41 -12.79
N GLU A 59 8.98 13.41 -12.28
CA GLU A 59 10.04 14.34 -12.69
C GLU A 59 10.52 14.07 -14.13
N ASN A 60 10.47 12.81 -14.58
CA ASN A 60 10.79 12.45 -15.96
C ASN A 60 9.68 12.87 -16.94
N THR A 61 9.53 14.17 -17.11
CA THR A 61 8.46 14.81 -17.89
C THR A 61 8.49 14.38 -19.36
N SER A 62 9.65 13.93 -19.87
CA SER A 62 9.78 13.42 -21.24
C SER A 62 8.90 12.18 -21.51
N VAL A 63 8.59 11.39 -20.47
CA VAL A 63 7.72 10.22 -20.56
C VAL A 63 6.39 10.37 -19.81
N SER A 64 6.35 11.17 -18.74
CA SER A 64 5.22 11.17 -17.82
C SER A 64 4.18 12.27 -18.04
N TYR A 65 4.45 13.28 -18.87
CA TYR A 65 3.64 14.51 -18.91
C TYR A 65 2.14 14.29 -19.17
N LEU A 66 1.75 13.26 -19.93
CA LEU A 66 0.35 12.90 -20.20
C LEU A 66 -0.34 12.13 -19.07
N PHE A 67 0.43 11.58 -18.13
CA PHE A 67 -0.04 10.64 -17.12
C PHE A 67 0.04 11.22 -15.70
N LEU A 68 0.35 12.50 -15.56
CA LEU A 68 0.52 13.17 -14.27
C LEU A 68 -0.79 13.36 -13.49
N LYS A 69 -1.93 13.40 -14.17
CA LYS A 69 -3.25 13.70 -13.60
C LYS A 69 -4.33 12.82 -14.25
N PRO A 70 -5.49 12.66 -13.60
CA PRO A 70 -6.61 11.97 -14.21
C PRO A 70 -7.01 12.60 -15.55
N VAL A 71 -7.29 11.76 -16.55
CA VAL A 71 -7.77 12.20 -17.86
C VAL A 71 -9.11 12.94 -17.70
N SER A 72 -9.18 14.18 -18.17
CA SER A 72 -10.39 15.00 -18.04
C SER A 72 -11.38 14.72 -19.16
N LYS A 73 -12.69 14.89 -18.88
CA LYS A 73 -13.75 14.81 -19.90
C LYS A 73 -13.59 15.84 -21.03
N LYS A 74 -12.83 16.93 -20.80
CA LYS A 74 -12.55 17.94 -21.82
C LYS A 74 -11.56 17.40 -22.86
N GLU A 75 -10.55 16.66 -22.42
CA GLU A 75 -9.54 16.04 -23.28
C GLU A 75 -10.10 14.80 -23.98
N ALA A 76 -10.92 14.02 -23.28
CA ALA A 76 -11.45 12.76 -23.75
C ALA A 76 -12.90 12.54 -23.25
N PRO A 77 -13.92 13.04 -23.98
CA PRO A 77 -15.31 13.03 -23.52
C PRO A 77 -15.92 11.64 -23.27
N ASP A 78 -15.47 10.62 -24.00
CA ASP A 78 -15.92 9.23 -23.92
C ASP A 78 -14.97 8.33 -23.09
N TYR A 79 -13.92 8.88 -22.48
CA TYR A 79 -12.88 8.12 -21.78
C TYR A 79 -13.46 7.14 -20.76
N LEU A 80 -14.28 7.63 -19.82
CA LEU A 80 -14.88 6.82 -18.75
C LEU A 80 -15.96 5.85 -19.24
N LYS A 81 -16.37 5.91 -20.51
CA LYS A 81 -17.25 4.90 -21.10
C LYS A 81 -16.43 3.68 -21.55
N ILE A 82 -15.20 3.92 -22.00
CA ILE A 82 -14.29 2.93 -22.57
C ILE A 82 -13.39 2.35 -21.47
N VAL A 83 -12.63 3.20 -20.79
CA VAL A 83 -11.73 2.84 -19.69
C VAL A 83 -12.52 2.64 -18.41
N LYS A 84 -12.38 1.46 -17.80
CA LYS A 84 -13.14 1.05 -16.61
C LYS A 84 -12.49 1.44 -15.30
N ASP A 85 -11.16 1.34 -15.26
CA ASP A 85 -10.35 1.59 -14.07
C ASP A 85 -9.32 2.68 -14.36
N PRO A 86 -9.71 3.98 -14.34
CA PRO A 86 -8.78 5.08 -14.56
C PRO A 86 -7.64 5.06 -13.53
N MET A 87 -6.44 5.38 -13.98
CA MET A 87 -5.26 5.51 -13.13
C MET A 87 -4.33 6.59 -13.67
N ASP A 88 -3.57 7.22 -12.78
CA ASP A 88 -2.61 8.28 -13.09
C ASP A 88 -1.58 8.43 -11.96
N LEU A 89 -0.47 9.10 -12.23
CA LEU A 89 0.65 9.24 -11.29
C LEU A 89 0.31 10.06 -10.04
N SER A 90 -0.66 10.99 -10.10
CA SER A 90 -1.09 11.70 -8.89
C SER A 90 -1.92 10.81 -7.98
N THR A 91 -2.75 9.94 -8.55
CA THR A 91 -3.49 8.92 -7.80
C THR A 91 -2.54 7.91 -7.16
N ILE A 92 -1.58 7.38 -7.93
CA ILE A 92 -0.56 6.44 -7.40
C ILE A 92 0.20 7.05 -6.23
N ARG A 93 0.66 8.30 -6.37
CA ARG A 93 1.34 9.02 -5.31
C ARG A 93 0.49 9.16 -4.05
N GLU A 94 -0.79 9.46 -4.18
CA GLU A 94 -1.69 9.52 -3.02
C GLU A 94 -1.86 8.14 -2.37
N LYS A 95 -1.97 7.06 -3.16
CA LYS A 95 -2.01 5.68 -2.66
C LYS A 95 -0.74 5.31 -1.88
N VAL A 96 0.45 5.74 -2.33
CA VAL A 96 1.71 5.57 -1.58
C VAL A 96 1.63 6.26 -0.23
N ARG A 97 1.22 7.53 -0.20
CA ARG A 97 1.10 8.34 1.03
C ARG A 97 0.11 7.78 2.03
N ARG A 98 -0.98 7.18 1.53
CA ARG A 98 -2.01 6.51 2.31
C ARG A 98 -1.64 5.07 2.70
N MET A 99 -0.44 4.62 2.33
CA MET A 99 0.09 3.28 2.61
C MET A 99 -0.83 2.15 2.09
N GLU A 100 -1.40 2.33 0.90
CA GLU A 100 -2.36 1.36 0.33
C GLU A 100 -1.70 0.16 -0.36
N TYR A 101 -0.42 0.27 -0.70
CA TYR A 101 0.32 -0.81 -1.35
C TYR A 101 0.92 -1.75 -0.31
N LYS A 102 0.61 -3.05 -0.41
CA LYS A 102 1.14 -4.07 0.51
C LYS A 102 2.54 -4.51 0.10
N ASP A 103 2.77 -4.52 -1.20
CA ASP A 103 4.04 -4.87 -1.83
C ASP A 103 4.30 -3.97 -3.05
N ARG A 104 5.42 -4.21 -3.72
CA ARG A 104 5.84 -3.45 -4.90
C ARG A 104 5.03 -3.84 -6.13
N GLU A 105 4.55 -5.08 -6.18
CA GLU A 105 3.79 -5.61 -7.29
C GLU A 105 2.45 -4.89 -7.40
N ASP A 106 1.78 -4.61 -6.27
CA ASP A 106 0.57 -3.79 -6.21
C ASP A 106 0.81 -2.37 -6.80
N PHE A 107 1.96 -1.74 -6.48
CA PHE A 107 2.32 -0.43 -7.04
C PHE A 107 2.60 -0.51 -8.55
N ARG A 108 3.39 -1.50 -8.97
CA ARG A 108 3.71 -1.73 -10.39
C ARG A 108 2.44 -1.96 -11.21
N HIS A 109 1.48 -2.68 -10.63
CA HIS A 109 0.21 -2.96 -11.27
C HIS A 109 -0.56 -1.69 -11.63
N ASP A 110 -0.58 -0.68 -10.75
CA ASP A 110 -1.23 0.60 -11.08
C ASP A 110 -0.50 1.37 -12.20
N VAL A 111 0.83 1.30 -12.26
CA VAL A 111 1.58 1.87 -13.39
C VAL A 111 1.25 1.13 -14.68
N TRP A 112 1.17 -0.20 -14.63
CA TRP A 112 0.72 -1.03 -15.74
C TRP A 112 -0.73 -0.71 -16.15
N GLN A 113 -1.61 -0.38 -15.20
CA GLN A 113 -2.97 0.04 -15.49
C GLN A 113 -3.01 1.33 -16.32
N ILE A 114 -2.08 2.28 -16.09
CA ILE A 114 -1.91 3.47 -16.95
C ILE A 114 -1.59 3.03 -18.39
N THR A 115 -0.64 2.11 -18.56
CA THR A 115 -0.25 1.58 -19.88
C THR A 115 -1.42 0.89 -20.58
N MET A 116 -2.15 0.00 -19.89
CA MET A 116 -3.33 -0.66 -20.46
C MET A 116 -4.43 0.32 -20.86
N ASN A 117 -4.72 1.30 -20.01
CA ASN A 117 -5.70 2.34 -20.31
C ASN A 117 -5.27 3.19 -21.52
N ALA A 118 -3.96 3.45 -21.66
CA ALA A 118 -3.43 4.16 -22.80
C ALA A 118 -3.67 3.39 -24.10
N HIS A 119 -3.36 2.09 -24.16
CA HIS A 119 -3.65 1.24 -25.31
C HIS A 119 -5.14 1.16 -25.62
N ILE A 120 -5.96 0.77 -24.63
CA ILE A 120 -7.41 0.59 -24.78
C ILE A 120 -8.08 1.83 -25.39
N TYR A 121 -7.69 3.02 -24.94
CA TYR A 121 -8.31 4.25 -25.41
C TYR A 121 -7.66 4.80 -26.68
N ASN A 122 -6.35 4.67 -26.85
CA ASN A 122 -5.60 5.41 -27.88
C ASN A 122 -5.16 4.58 -29.09
N ASP A 123 -5.24 3.25 -29.05
CA ASP A 123 -4.91 2.42 -30.21
C ASP A 123 -5.79 2.81 -31.41
N GLY A 124 -5.15 3.17 -32.52
CA GLY A 124 -5.81 3.71 -33.72
C GLY A 124 -6.36 5.14 -33.61
N ARG A 125 -6.29 5.78 -32.43
CA ARG A 125 -6.70 7.20 -32.24
C ARG A 125 -5.49 8.12 -32.14
N ASN A 126 -4.59 7.84 -31.19
CA ASN A 126 -3.41 8.64 -30.88
C ASN A 126 -2.19 7.73 -30.78
N VAL A 127 -1.62 7.35 -31.93
CA VAL A 127 -0.56 6.33 -32.04
C VAL A 127 0.71 6.61 -31.23
N GLY A 128 0.96 7.87 -30.85
CA GLY A 128 2.13 8.25 -30.05
C GLY A 128 1.97 8.05 -28.54
N ILE A 129 0.74 7.91 -28.03
CA ILE A 129 0.48 7.82 -26.58
C ILE A 129 0.80 6.43 -26.01
N PRO A 130 0.37 5.31 -26.62
CA PRO A 130 0.65 3.99 -26.05
C PRO A 130 2.16 3.70 -25.90
N PRO A 131 3.02 3.94 -26.91
CA PRO A 131 4.47 3.74 -26.75
C PRO A 131 5.11 4.64 -25.68
N LEU A 132 4.50 5.78 -25.38
CA LEU A 132 4.95 6.64 -24.28
C LEU A 132 4.60 6.02 -22.92
N ALA A 133 3.43 5.40 -22.80
CA ALA A 133 3.00 4.69 -21.60
C ALA A 133 3.81 3.39 -21.39
N ASP A 134 4.23 2.72 -22.46
CA ASP A 134 5.16 1.58 -22.39
C ASP A 134 6.50 2.00 -21.77
N LYS A 135 7.06 3.12 -22.22
CA LYS A 135 8.30 3.69 -21.66
C LYS A 135 8.16 4.09 -20.20
N LEU A 136 6.98 4.56 -19.77
CA LEU A 136 6.72 4.87 -18.37
C LEU A 136 6.80 3.59 -17.51
N LEU A 137 6.23 2.49 -17.98
CA LEU A 137 6.28 1.20 -17.28
C LEU A 137 7.70 0.61 -17.28
N GLU A 138 8.43 0.70 -18.40
CA GLU A 138 9.84 0.27 -18.47
C GLU A 138 10.71 1.05 -17.48
N LEU A 139 10.52 2.37 -17.39
CA LEU A 139 11.23 3.20 -16.40
C LEU A 139 10.86 2.79 -14.97
N CYS A 140 9.60 2.47 -14.71
CA CYS A 140 9.17 1.97 -13.41
C CYS A 140 9.88 0.66 -13.04
N ASP A 141 9.97 -0.29 -13.97
CA ASP A 141 10.65 -1.57 -13.77
C ASP A 141 12.14 -1.40 -13.49
N TYR A 142 12.81 -0.53 -14.26
CA TYR A 142 14.20 -0.18 -14.03
C TYR A 142 14.43 0.41 -12.63
N LEU A 143 13.59 1.36 -12.20
CA LEU A 143 13.70 1.99 -10.89
C LEU A 143 13.42 1.00 -9.76
N MET A 144 12.50 0.06 -9.96
CA MET A 144 12.25 -1.03 -9.02
C MET A 144 13.52 -1.87 -8.83
N ASP A 145 14.10 -2.38 -9.92
CA ASP A 145 15.27 -3.27 -9.87
C ASP A 145 16.51 -2.62 -9.24
N GLU A 146 16.78 -1.35 -9.56
CA GLU A 146 17.87 -0.58 -8.96
C GLU A 146 17.72 -0.54 -7.42
N ASN A 147 16.53 -0.23 -6.91
CA ASN A 147 16.29 -0.16 -5.48
C ASN A 147 16.43 -1.52 -4.77
N TYR A 148 16.20 -2.64 -5.47
CA TYR A 148 16.42 -3.99 -4.94
C TYR A 148 17.88 -4.41 -4.93
N CYS A 149 18.66 -3.99 -5.91
CA CYS A 149 20.08 -4.27 -5.98
C CYS A 149 20.86 -3.55 -4.85
N TYR A 150 20.56 -2.27 -4.59
CA TYR A 150 21.19 -1.52 -3.49
C TYR A 150 20.79 -2.02 -2.09
N ALA A 151 19.53 -2.43 -1.89
CA ALA A 151 19.10 -3.05 -0.64
C ALA A 151 19.78 -4.41 -0.40
N GLY A 152 19.94 -5.23 -1.46
CA GLY A 152 20.66 -6.51 -1.42
C GLY A 152 22.16 -6.34 -1.12
N GLN A 153 22.81 -5.32 -1.70
CA GLN A 153 24.20 -5.00 -1.38
C GLN A 153 24.37 -4.45 0.04
N LYS A 154 23.47 -3.61 0.55
CA LYS A 154 23.50 -3.17 1.95
C LYS A 154 23.37 -4.35 2.91
N PHE A 155 22.53 -5.34 2.61
CA PHE A 155 22.39 -6.56 3.41
C PHE A 155 23.67 -7.41 3.41
N LEU A 156 24.33 -7.56 2.26
CA LEU A 156 25.64 -8.24 2.18
C LEU A 156 26.75 -7.45 2.90
N ASN A 157 26.72 -6.12 2.83
CA ASN A 157 27.71 -5.27 3.48
C ASN A 157 27.50 -5.17 5.00
N THR A 158 26.26 -5.21 5.50
CA THR A 158 25.98 -5.33 6.94
C THR A 158 26.24 -6.74 7.49
N CYS A 159 26.07 -7.79 6.67
CA CYS A 159 26.52 -9.13 7.03
C CYS A 159 28.05 -9.25 7.07
N LYS A 160 28.80 -8.54 6.22
CA LYS A 160 30.27 -8.51 6.29
C LYS A 160 30.80 -7.82 7.55
N THR A 161 30.18 -6.72 8.00
CA THR A 161 30.61 -6.02 9.23
C THR A 161 30.21 -6.72 10.51
N SER A 162 29.17 -7.56 10.50
CA SER A 162 28.75 -8.36 11.67
C SER A 162 29.51 -9.70 11.80
N VAL A 163 30.03 -10.26 10.71
CA VAL A 163 30.88 -11.48 10.77
C VAL A 163 32.35 -11.15 11.08
N CYS A 164 32.87 -9.97 10.70
CA CYS A 164 34.21 -9.54 11.10
C CYS A 164 34.34 -9.11 12.58
N ALA A 165 33.24 -8.86 13.31
CA ALA A 165 33.28 -8.55 14.74
C ALA A 165 33.45 -9.79 15.64
N LEU A 166 33.34 -11.01 15.09
CA LEU A 166 33.52 -12.27 15.82
C LEU A 166 34.80 -13.03 15.45
N GLN A 167 35.59 -12.52 14.51
CA GLN A 167 36.93 -13.03 14.21
C GLN A 167 37.95 -11.92 14.45
N GLY A 168 38.31 -11.78 15.73
CA GLY A 168 39.36 -10.87 16.18
C GLY A 168 40.71 -11.21 15.57
N ILE A 169 41.01 -10.62 14.42
CA ILE A 169 42.33 -10.65 13.81
C ILE A 169 42.70 -9.19 13.50
N TYR A 170 43.25 -8.52 14.50
CA TYR A 170 44.23 -7.47 14.27
C TYR A 170 45.49 -8.17 13.76
N VAL A 171 45.95 -7.80 12.57
CA VAL A 171 47.38 -7.94 12.26
C VAL A 171 47.85 -6.60 11.71
N SER A 172 49.00 -6.22 12.26
CA SER A 172 49.71 -4.95 12.23
C SER A 172 50.03 -4.38 10.86
#